data_AF-A0A817H2S3-F1
#
_entry.id   AF-A0A817H2S3-F1
#
_cell.length_a   1.000
_cell.length_b   1.000
_cell.length_c   1.000
_cell.angle_alpha   90.00
_cell.angle_beta   90.00
_cell.angle_gamma   90.00
#
_symmetry.space_group_name_H-M   'P 1'
#
loop_
_entity.id
_entity.type
_entity.pdbx_description
1 polymer ?
#
loop_
_entity_poly.entity_id
_entity_poly.type
_entity_poly.pdbx_seq_one_letter_code
_entity_poly.pdbx_strand_id
1 'polypeptide(L)'
;MNEDPTLSLLIRKKVFSRLISYTEVNILLRVKNHDADRHCLTLNVQVSIMSSYNNGANDSEFKELGYEPNAIVSCLPIDVELDGRLNSVRSSTTLLTAEICESMLKLTAYNQTIIAIINGGTVRIDDILRETIIQYDIIRTLPFGNRVIALSVPGHLLAQVLTKGTSLKGNGIFIAYTRVETFDGGNTWLLNGTDISKSGLYYDVATTAYIRDFTQLNKSYVITLHNANVTQTKSLMQYLTIKYSPC
;
A
#
# COMPACT_ATOMS: atom_id res chain seq x y z
N MET A 1 22.73 -32.84 -31.45
CA MET A 1 22.67 -32.39 -30.04
C MET A 1 21.21 -32.11 -29.75
N ASN A 2 20.57 -33.03 -29.03
CA ASN A 2 19.16 -33.00 -28.73
C ASN A 2 18.91 -32.05 -27.56
N GLU A 3 18.00 -31.09 -27.74
CA GLU A 3 17.44 -30.33 -26.62
C GLU A 3 16.48 -31.24 -25.83
N ASP A 4 16.64 -31.26 -24.51
CA ASP A 4 15.87 -32.08 -23.59
C ASP A 4 14.41 -31.55 -23.47
N PRO A 5 13.38 -32.35 -23.84
CA PRO A 5 11.98 -31.93 -23.80
C PRO A 5 11.42 -31.67 -22.39
N THR A 6 12.14 -32.03 -21.33
CA THR A 6 11.66 -31.87 -19.93
C THR A 6 11.77 -30.45 -19.41
N LEU A 7 12.66 -29.61 -19.97
CA LEU A 7 12.82 -28.21 -19.54
C LEU A 7 11.64 -27.31 -19.97
N SER A 8 10.97 -27.67 -21.07
CA SER A 8 9.80 -26.97 -21.63
C SER A 8 8.53 -27.14 -20.78
N LEU A 9 8.41 -28.27 -20.05
CA LEU A 9 7.20 -28.61 -19.31
C LEU A 9 7.17 -28.01 -17.89
N LEU A 10 8.34 -27.68 -17.32
CA LEU A 10 8.44 -27.10 -15.97
C LEU A 10 8.05 -25.60 -15.94
N ILE A 11 8.20 -24.91 -17.07
CA ILE A 11 7.88 -23.47 -17.18
C ILE A 11 6.38 -23.24 -17.48
N ARG A 12 5.67 -24.23 -18.05
CA ARG A 12 4.25 -24.07 -18.44
C ARG A 12 3.20 -24.52 -17.39
N LYS A 13 3.60 -25.01 -16.21
CA LYS A 13 2.68 -25.36 -15.12
C LYS A 13 2.67 -24.41 -13.92
N LYS A 14 3.36 -23.27 -13.99
CA LYS A 14 3.33 -22.21 -12.95
C LYS A 14 2.24 -21.15 -13.19
N VAL A 15 1.16 -21.53 -13.89
CA VAL A 15 -0.07 -20.75 -13.95
C VAL A 15 -1.15 -21.64 -13.33
N PHE A 16 -1.88 -21.07 -12.38
CA PHE A 16 -2.99 -21.63 -11.59
C PHE A 16 -2.66 -22.42 -10.31
N SER A 17 -3.21 -21.85 -9.23
CA SER A 17 -3.38 -22.38 -7.87
C SER A 17 -2.13 -22.45 -6.99
N ARG A 18 -2.06 -21.56 -6.00
CA ARG A 18 -1.74 -21.93 -4.62
C ARG A 18 -1.96 -20.76 -3.66
N LEU A 19 -2.82 -21.00 -2.67
CA LEU A 19 -2.73 -20.37 -1.36
C LEU A 19 -1.27 -20.48 -0.90
N ILE A 20 -0.66 -19.36 -0.58
CA ILE A 20 0.68 -19.30 -0.02
C ILE A 20 0.57 -19.69 1.46
N SER A 21 0.96 -20.92 1.81
CA SER A 21 1.38 -21.24 3.17
C SER A 21 2.81 -20.74 3.35
N TYR A 22 3.03 -19.91 4.38
CA TYR A 22 4.20 -19.04 4.56
C TYR A 22 5.52 -19.72 4.98
N THR A 23 5.69 -21.02 4.77
CA THR A 23 6.85 -21.76 5.31
C THR A 23 8.06 -21.92 4.38
N GLU A 24 7.99 -21.54 3.09
CA GLU A 24 9.07 -21.80 2.11
C GLU A 24 9.88 -20.58 1.63
N VAL A 25 9.80 -19.41 2.29
CA VAL A 25 10.49 -18.19 1.81
C VAL A 25 12.00 -18.17 2.09
N ASN A 26 12.55 -19.12 2.84
CA ASN A 26 13.92 -19.01 3.38
C ASN A 26 15.09 -19.46 2.47
N ILE A 27 14.90 -19.86 1.21
CA ILE A 27 16.00 -20.52 0.45
C ILE A 27 16.52 -19.76 -0.80
N LEU A 28 15.91 -18.66 -1.27
CA LEU A 28 16.27 -18.09 -2.59
C LEU A 28 16.83 -16.66 -2.62
N LEU A 29 17.66 -16.25 -1.65
CA LEU A 29 18.33 -14.93 -1.66
C LEU A 29 19.86 -14.99 -1.72
N ARG A 30 20.40 -15.71 -2.71
CA ARG A 30 21.79 -15.54 -3.17
C ARG A 30 21.83 -15.29 -4.68
N VAL A 31 21.57 -14.06 -5.10
CA VAL A 31 22.05 -13.54 -6.39
C VAL A 31 22.61 -12.15 -6.16
N LYS A 32 23.93 -12.02 -6.30
CA LYS A 32 24.69 -10.77 -6.19
C LYS A 32 24.37 -9.86 -7.39
N ASN A 33 23.91 -8.65 -7.11
CA ASN A 33 24.04 -7.48 -7.98
C ASN A 33 23.97 -6.23 -7.10
N HIS A 34 24.85 -5.25 -7.31
CA HIS A 34 25.09 -4.16 -6.36
C HIS A 34 23.87 -3.22 -6.12
N ASP A 35 22.88 -3.24 -7.03
CA ASP A 35 21.57 -2.57 -6.85
C ASP A 35 20.47 -3.49 -6.30
N ALA A 36 20.69 -4.81 -6.34
CA ALA A 36 19.81 -5.81 -5.74
C ALA A 36 19.91 -5.82 -4.21
N ASP A 37 21.01 -5.34 -3.63
CA ASP A 37 21.23 -5.38 -2.18
C ASP A 37 20.21 -4.52 -1.41
N ARG A 38 19.88 -3.31 -1.88
CA ARG A 38 18.85 -2.48 -1.23
C ARG A 38 17.44 -3.05 -1.37
N HIS A 39 17.14 -3.68 -2.50
CA HIS A 39 15.85 -4.33 -2.72
C HIS A 39 15.74 -5.61 -1.87
N CYS A 40 16.79 -6.41 -1.82
CA CYS A 40 16.93 -7.62 -0.99
C CYS A 40 16.79 -7.30 0.51
N LEU A 41 17.47 -6.25 1.00
CA LEU A 41 17.34 -5.80 2.39
C LEU A 41 15.91 -5.36 2.72
N THR A 42 15.22 -4.67 1.80
CA THR A 42 13.84 -4.22 2.03
C THR A 42 12.86 -5.38 2.05
N LEU A 43 13.02 -6.36 1.14
CA LEU A 43 12.22 -7.58 1.16
C LEU A 43 12.45 -8.39 2.44
N ASN A 44 13.70 -8.52 2.90
CA ASN A 44 14.01 -9.21 4.15
C ASN A 44 13.33 -8.55 5.34
N VAL A 45 13.42 -7.22 5.46
CA VAL A 45 12.73 -6.47 6.52
C VAL A 45 11.21 -6.68 6.44
N GLN A 46 10.60 -6.65 5.26
CA GLN A 46 9.15 -6.90 5.12
C GLN A 46 8.75 -8.32 5.54
N VAL A 47 9.50 -9.32 5.11
CA VAL A 47 9.26 -10.73 5.47
C VAL A 47 9.44 -10.93 6.98
N SER A 48 10.44 -10.29 7.58
CA SER A 48 10.64 -10.28 9.03
C SER A 48 9.48 -9.64 9.77
N ILE A 49 9.05 -8.43 9.42
CA ILE A 49 7.89 -7.76 10.04
C ILE A 49 6.64 -8.66 9.97
N MET A 50 6.39 -9.29 8.81
CA MET A 50 5.26 -10.17 8.60
C MET A 50 5.35 -11.46 9.41
N SER A 51 6.54 -12.07 9.46
CA SER A 51 6.81 -13.27 10.26
C SER A 51 6.64 -12.98 11.75
N SER A 52 7.25 -11.91 12.24
CA SER A 52 7.13 -11.42 13.60
C SER A 52 5.65 -11.17 13.94
N TYR A 53 4.90 -10.48 13.08
CA TYR A 53 3.47 -10.25 13.28
C TYR A 53 2.67 -11.57 13.42
N ASN A 54 2.87 -12.52 12.50
CA ASN A 54 2.11 -13.78 12.49
C ASN A 54 2.46 -14.72 13.65
N ASN A 55 3.64 -14.57 14.25
CA ASN A 55 4.15 -15.46 15.31
C ASN A 55 4.09 -14.85 16.71
N GLY A 56 3.51 -13.65 16.89
CA GLY A 56 3.46 -12.97 18.18
C GLY A 56 4.80 -12.34 18.58
N ALA A 57 5.30 -11.44 17.74
CA ALA A 57 6.54 -10.69 17.91
C ALA A 57 6.79 -10.18 19.34
N ASN A 58 8.06 -10.25 19.77
CA ASN A 58 8.54 -9.54 20.96
C ASN A 58 9.20 -8.20 20.59
N ASP A 59 9.32 -7.28 21.53
CA ASP A 59 9.87 -5.93 21.32
C ASP A 59 11.27 -5.91 20.69
N SER A 60 12.10 -6.92 20.96
CA SER A 60 13.47 -7.00 20.44
C SER A 60 13.51 -7.12 18.91
N GLU A 61 12.62 -7.90 18.30
CA GLU A 61 12.60 -8.09 16.85
C GLU A 61 12.28 -6.78 16.10
N PHE A 62 11.34 -5.98 16.62
CA PHE A 62 11.02 -4.69 16.01
C PHE A 62 12.15 -3.67 16.16
N LYS A 63 12.86 -3.69 17.30
CA LYS A 63 14.04 -2.85 17.53
C LYS A 63 15.18 -3.15 16.57
N GLU A 64 15.42 -4.43 16.27
CA GLU A 64 16.39 -4.83 15.25
C GLU A 64 16.04 -4.30 13.85
N LEU A 65 14.75 -4.13 13.58
CA LEU A 65 14.22 -3.56 12.33
C LEU A 65 14.18 -2.02 12.34
N GLY A 66 14.66 -1.39 13.43
CA GLY A 66 14.73 0.06 13.59
C GLY A 66 13.41 0.71 13.99
N TYR A 67 12.51 -0.03 14.63
CA TYR A 67 11.29 0.50 15.23
C TYR A 67 11.40 0.52 16.76
N GLU A 68 10.67 1.43 17.38
CA GLU A 68 10.51 1.49 18.83
C GLU A 68 9.03 1.22 19.15
N PRO A 69 8.61 -0.05 19.36
CA PRO A 69 7.20 -0.44 19.42
C PRO A 69 6.35 0.38 20.37
N ASN A 70 6.91 0.71 21.55
CA ASN A 70 6.23 1.43 22.62
C ASN A 70 6.35 2.97 22.49
N ALA A 71 7.05 3.48 21.47
CA ALA A 71 7.13 4.91 21.25
C ALA A 71 5.79 5.46 20.78
N ILE A 72 5.33 6.53 21.42
CA ILE A 72 4.12 7.26 21.05
C ILE A 72 4.34 7.92 19.70
N VAL A 73 3.42 7.68 18.76
CA VAL A 73 3.39 8.30 17.43
C VAL A 73 2.46 9.50 17.41
N SER A 74 1.30 9.38 18.06
CA SER A 74 0.25 10.40 18.09
C SER A 74 -0.72 10.20 19.25
N CYS A 75 -1.33 11.29 19.72
CA CYS A 75 -2.48 11.22 20.63
C CYS A 75 -3.70 11.84 19.91
N LEU A 76 -4.66 10.98 19.52
CA LEU A 76 -5.84 11.37 18.76
C LEU A 76 -6.83 12.18 19.61
N PRO A 77 -7.48 13.21 19.05
CA PRO A 77 -8.63 13.84 19.70
C PRO A 77 -9.73 12.82 20.04
N ILE A 78 -10.51 13.11 21.09
CA ILE A 78 -11.51 12.17 21.64
C ILE A 78 -12.61 11.77 20.63
N ASP A 79 -12.88 12.62 19.66
CA ASP A 79 -13.89 12.45 18.61
C ASP A 79 -13.31 11.85 17.31
N VAL A 80 -12.01 11.56 17.27
CA VAL A 80 -11.32 10.99 16.12
C VAL A 80 -11.14 9.49 16.29
N GLU A 81 -11.75 8.72 15.39
CA GLU A 81 -11.62 7.28 15.31
C GLU A 81 -11.03 6.86 13.95
N LEU A 82 -9.89 6.17 13.96
CA LEU A 82 -9.32 5.62 12.74
C LEU A 82 -9.80 4.16 12.56
N ASP A 83 -10.95 4.00 11.89
CA ASP A 83 -11.57 2.68 11.66
C ASP A 83 -10.75 1.81 10.68
N GLY A 84 -10.13 0.77 11.21
CA GLY A 84 -9.36 -0.24 10.51
C GLY A 84 -9.99 -1.63 10.48
N ARG A 85 -11.27 -1.77 10.85
CA ARG A 85 -11.99 -3.05 10.77
C ARG A 85 -12.02 -3.56 9.34
N LEU A 86 -11.81 -4.86 9.15
CA LEU A 86 -11.70 -5.49 7.83
C LEU A 86 -12.94 -5.25 6.98
N ASN A 87 -14.12 -5.31 7.58
CA ASN A 87 -15.38 -5.06 6.87
C ASN A 87 -15.50 -3.61 6.40
N SER A 88 -15.03 -2.65 7.19
CA SER A 88 -15.06 -1.22 6.87
C SER A 88 -14.09 -0.88 5.74
N VAL A 89 -12.80 -1.21 5.91
CA VAL A 89 -11.73 -0.81 4.97
C VAL A 89 -11.80 -1.51 3.62
N ARG A 90 -12.54 -2.62 3.53
CA ARG A 90 -12.78 -3.35 2.28
C ARG A 90 -14.08 -2.98 1.58
N SER A 91 -14.85 -2.03 2.12
CA SER A 91 -16.17 -1.67 1.59
C SER A 91 -16.37 -0.18 1.38
N SER A 92 -15.55 0.66 2.02
CA SER A 92 -15.62 2.11 1.97
C SER A 92 -14.26 2.74 2.31
N THR A 93 -14.03 3.97 1.87
CA THR A 93 -12.95 4.81 2.40
C THR A 93 -13.29 5.20 3.85
N THR A 94 -12.55 4.66 4.81
CA THR A 94 -12.61 5.05 6.23
C THR A 94 -11.67 6.22 6.50
N LEU A 95 -11.82 6.89 7.66
CA LEU A 95 -10.87 7.91 8.09
C LEU A 95 -9.43 7.35 8.11
N LEU A 96 -9.21 6.13 8.63
CA LEU A 96 -7.89 5.49 8.59
C LEU A 96 -7.31 5.39 7.17
N THR A 97 -8.09 4.87 6.21
CA THR A 97 -7.61 4.75 4.82
C THR A 97 -7.38 6.12 4.17
N ALA A 98 -8.18 7.13 4.53
CA ALA A 98 -7.96 8.49 4.09
C ALA A 98 -6.64 9.05 4.66
N GLU A 99 -6.35 8.86 5.95
CA GLU A 99 -5.08 9.32 6.55
C GLU A 99 -3.86 8.62 5.92
N ILE A 100 -3.97 7.34 5.55
CA ILE A 100 -2.91 6.63 4.81
C ILE A 100 -2.71 7.27 3.42
N CYS A 101 -3.81 7.62 2.73
CA CYS A 101 -3.73 8.31 1.45
C CYS A 101 -3.12 9.73 1.61
N GLU A 102 -3.53 10.48 2.63
CA GLU A 102 -2.97 11.80 2.94
C GLU A 102 -1.47 11.73 3.29
N SER A 103 -1.04 10.69 4.03
CA SER A 103 0.36 10.51 4.39
C SER A 103 1.23 10.30 3.15
N MET A 104 0.74 9.51 2.18
CA MET A 104 1.43 9.31 0.92
C MET A 104 1.50 10.59 0.10
N LEU A 105 0.40 11.36 0.02
CA LEU A 105 0.38 12.65 -0.69
C LEU A 105 1.32 13.67 -0.07
N LYS A 106 1.37 13.74 1.26
CA LYS A 106 2.32 14.60 1.98
C LYS A 106 3.76 14.22 1.64
N LEU A 107 4.05 12.92 1.63
CA LEU A 107 5.38 12.40 1.30
C LEU A 107 5.77 12.70 -0.16
N THR A 108 4.85 12.61 -1.12
CA THR A 108 5.12 12.80 -2.55
C THR A 108 4.80 14.19 -3.08
N ALA A 109 4.51 15.16 -2.20
CA ALA A 109 4.05 16.50 -2.55
C ALA A 109 4.99 17.27 -3.50
N TYR A 110 6.30 17.00 -3.47
CA TYR A 110 7.27 17.61 -4.39
C TYR A 110 7.07 17.17 -5.86
N ASN A 111 6.40 16.04 -6.11
CA ASN A 111 5.95 15.63 -7.44
C ASN A 111 4.55 16.13 -7.78
N GLN A 112 3.98 17.04 -6.97
CA GLN A 112 2.64 17.60 -7.20
C GLN A 112 1.54 16.54 -7.28
N THR A 113 1.71 15.40 -6.61
CA THR A 113 0.66 14.37 -6.53
C THR A 113 -0.59 14.94 -5.86
N ILE A 114 -1.74 14.71 -6.47
CA ILE A 114 -3.04 15.26 -6.04
C ILE A 114 -4.11 14.19 -5.80
N ILE A 115 -3.83 12.92 -6.12
CA ILE A 115 -4.75 11.81 -5.84
C ILE A 115 -3.95 10.73 -5.13
N ALA A 116 -4.51 10.07 -4.13
CA ALA A 116 -3.91 8.87 -3.58
C ALA A 116 -4.89 7.71 -3.57
N ILE A 117 -4.35 6.52 -3.80
CA ILE A 117 -5.10 5.27 -3.76
C ILE A 117 -4.33 4.17 -3.04
N ILE A 118 -5.05 3.37 -2.27
CA ILE A 118 -4.58 2.12 -1.65
C ILE A 118 -5.65 1.05 -1.79
N ASN A 119 -5.27 -0.22 -1.65
CA ASN A 119 -6.26 -1.28 -1.47
C ASN A 119 -6.54 -1.54 0.02
N GLY A 120 -7.79 -1.88 0.36
CA GLY A 120 -8.20 -2.17 1.74
C GLY A 120 -7.43 -3.33 2.39
N GLY A 121 -6.94 -4.28 1.59
CA GLY A 121 -6.13 -5.41 2.06
C GLY A 121 -4.76 -5.01 2.62
N THR A 122 -4.33 -3.76 2.41
CA THR A 122 -3.13 -3.20 3.05
C THR A 122 -3.30 -3.01 4.56
N VAL A 123 -4.53 -2.78 5.03
CA VAL A 123 -4.88 -2.56 6.44
C VAL A 123 -5.18 -3.89 7.12
N ARG A 124 -4.48 -4.20 8.21
CA ARG A 124 -4.52 -5.53 8.86
C ARG A 124 -4.93 -5.55 10.32
N ILE A 125 -5.15 -4.38 10.91
CA ILE A 125 -5.38 -4.21 12.35
C ILE A 125 -6.70 -4.82 12.85
N ASP A 126 -7.73 -4.87 12.00
CA ASP A 126 -9.10 -5.31 12.31
C ASP A 126 -9.69 -4.70 13.60
N ASP A 127 -9.40 -3.41 13.81
CA ASP A 127 -9.73 -2.67 15.04
C ASP A 127 -9.94 -1.19 14.71
N ILE A 128 -10.35 -0.40 15.68
CA ILE A 128 -10.47 1.05 15.58
C ILE A 128 -9.44 1.69 16.51
N LEU A 129 -8.52 2.46 15.93
CA LEU A 129 -7.51 3.21 16.69
C LEU A 129 -8.11 4.48 17.28
N ARG A 130 -7.84 4.72 18.57
CA ARG A 130 -8.31 5.85 19.38
C ARG A 130 -7.21 6.30 20.33
N GLU A 131 -7.32 7.52 20.84
CA GLU A 131 -6.45 8.06 21.89
C GLU A 131 -4.95 7.92 21.53
N THR A 132 -4.15 7.35 22.42
CA THR A 132 -2.70 7.17 22.22
C THR A 132 -2.42 6.05 21.22
N ILE A 133 -1.68 6.40 20.16
CA ILE A 133 -1.22 5.48 19.14
C ILE A 133 0.28 5.31 19.29
N ILE A 134 0.74 4.07 19.44
CA ILE A 134 2.17 3.73 19.51
C ILE A 134 2.66 3.19 18.15
N GLN A 135 3.98 3.08 17.95
CA GLN A 135 4.51 2.54 16.70
C GLN A 135 3.99 1.13 16.41
N TYR A 136 3.83 0.30 17.44
CA TYR A 136 3.30 -1.05 17.30
C TYR A 136 1.91 -1.05 16.63
N ASP A 137 1.03 -0.11 16.97
CA ASP A 137 -0.29 0.04 16.36
C ASP A 137 -0.20 0.28 14.85
N ILE A 138 0.72 1.13 14.43
CA ILE A 138 0.93 1.43 13.01
C ILE A 138 1.56 0.24 12.27
N ILE A 139 2.48 -0.49 12.92
CA ILE A 139 3.10 -1.68 12.34
C ILE A 139 2.06 -2.77 12.11
N ARG A 140 1.18 -3.07 13.09
CA ARG A 140 0.08 -4.04 12.89
C ARG A 140 -0.98 -3.54 11.91
N THR A 141 -1.11 -2.23 11.73
CA THR A 141 -2.01 -1.63 10.73
C THR A 141 -1.49 -1.83 9.32
N LEU A 142 -0.23 -1.48 9.06
CA LEU A 142 0.43 -1.57 7.75
C LEU A 142 1.66 -2.49 7.84
N PRO A 143 1.47 -3.80 8.03
CA PRO A 143 2.58 -4.73 8.26
C PRO A 143 3.35 -5.03 6.97
N PHE A 144 2.75 -4.71 5.81
CA PHE A 144 3.44 -4.77 4.53
C PHE A 144 4.24 -3.48 4.35
N GLY A 145 5.57 -3.58 4.29
CA GLY A 145 6.46 -2.44 4.07
C GLY A 145 6.43 -1.89 2.63
N ASN A 146 5.27 -1.88 1.98
CA ASN A 146 5.09 -1.42 0.61
C ASN A 146 5.67 -0.02 0.45
N ARG A 147 6.55 0.17 -0.54
CA ARG A 147 7.13 1.49 -0.84
C ARG A 147 6.08 2.39 -1.48
N VAL A 148 6.08 3.64 -1.05
CA VAL A 148 5.27 4.69 -1.67
C VAL A 148 5.91 5.09 -3.00
N ILE A 149 5.10 5.29 -4.02
CA ILE A 149 5.52 5.76 -5.34
C ILE A 149 4.60 6.87 -5.81
N ALA A 150 5.12 7.74 -6.67
CA ALA A 150 4.34 8.71 -7.41
C ALA A 150 4.28 8.28 -8.88
N LEU A 151 3.08 8.26 -9.45
CA LEU A 151 2.80 7.89 -10.83
C LEU A 151 2.13 9.06 -11.55
N SER A 152 2.40 9.22 -12.84
CA SER A 152 1.55 10.02 -13.74
C SER A 152 0.71 9.07 -14.59
N VAL A 153 -0.61 9.17 -14.47
CA VAL A 153 -1.57 8.18 -15.00
C VAL A 153 -2.57 8.87 -15.93
N PRO A 154 -2.85 8.34 -17.14
CA PRO A 154 -3.94 8.85 -17.96
C PRO A 154 -5.27 8.81 -17.21
N GLY A 155 -6.05 9.89 -17.25
CA GLY A 155 -7.29 10.02 -16.46
C GLY A 155 -8.32 8.93 -16.75
N HIS A 156 -8.46 8.50 -18.01
CA HIS A 156 -9.34 7.38 -18.38
C HIS A 156 -8.91 6.05 -17.72
N LEU A 157 -7.60 5.79 -17.61
CA LEU A 157 -7.08 4.59 -16.97
C LEU A 157 -7.27 4.67 -15.46
N LEU A 158 -7.03 5.85 -14.87
CA LEU A 158 -7.25 6.07 -13.43
C LEU A 158 -8.72 5.85 -13.07
N ALA A 159 -9.65 6.39 -13.84
CA ALA A 159 -11.09 6.16 -13.67
C ALA A 159 -11.43 4.66 -13.75
N GLN A 160 -10.89 3.91 -14.73
CA GLN A 160 -11.11 2.46 -14.83
C GLN A 160 -10.61 1.70 -13.59
N VAL A 161 -9.43 2.06 -13.08
CA VAL A 161 -8.85 1.45 -11.87
C VAL A 161 -9.73 1.74 -10.64
N LEU A 162 -10.17 2.99 -10.48
CA LEU A 162 -11.05 3.40 -9.39
C LEU A 162 -12.42 2.70 -9.46
N THR A 163 -13.06 2.68 -10.63
CA THR A 163 -14.36 2.00 -10.83
C THR A 163 -14.25 0.51 -10.55
N LYS A 164 -13.25 -0.16 -11.13
CA LYS A 164 -13.04 -1.60 -10.88
C LYS A 164 -12.76 -1.86 -9.40
N GLY A 165 -11.84 -1.10 -8.79
CA GLY A 165 -11.46 -1.27 -7.40
C GLY A 165 -12.62 -1.07 -6.42
N THR A 166 -13.40 0.00 -6.60
CA THR A 166 -14.52 0.32 -5.71
C THR A 166 -15.72 -0.62 -5.87
N SER A 167 -15.87 -1.27 -7.02
CA SER A 167 -16.90 -2.30 -7.23
C SER A 167 -16.67 -3.58 -6.40
N LEU A 168 -15.45 -3.81 -5.90
CA LEU A 168 -15.03 -5.07 -5.26
C LEU A 168 -15.19 -5.01 -3.73
N LYS A 169 -16.36 -4.56 -3.26
CA LYS A 169 -16.68 -4.45 -1.83
C LYS A 169 -16.55 -5.80 -1.12
N GLY A 170 -16.04 -5.77 0.12
CA GLY A 170 -15.70 -6.95 0.93
C GLY A 170 -14.37 -7.61 0.54
N ASN A 171 -13.75 -7.25 -0.58
CA ASN A 171 -12.48 -7.82 -1.00
C ASN A 171 -11.28 -6.97 -0.54
N GLY A 172 -10.14 -7.62 -0.26
CA GLY A 172 -8.88 -6.94 0.03
C GLY A 172 -8.33 -6.11 -1.14
N ILE A 173 -8.84 -6.27 -2.35
CA ILE A 173 -8.50 -5.43 -3.52
C ILE A 173 -9.44 -4.22 -3.69
N PHE A 174 -10.41 -4.01 -2.80
CA PHE A 174 -11.21 -2.79 -2.76
C PHE A 174 -10.29 -1.56 -2.71
N ILE A 175 -10.56 -0.54 -3.52
CA ILE A 175 -9.73 0.68 -3.56
C ILE A 175 -10.34 1.77 -2.69
N ALA A 176 -9.57 2.21 -1.69
CA ALA A 176 -9.80 3.46 -1.00
C ALA A 176 -9.01 4.59 -1.68
N TYR A 177 -9.57 5.79 -1.67
CA TYR A 177 -9.06 6.93 -2.43
C TYR A 177 -9.31 8.26 -1.70
N THR A 178 -8.58 9.31 -2.09
CA THR A 178 -8.78 10.71 -1.64
C THR A 178 -8.76 11.68 -2.82
N ARG A 179 -9.36 12.86 -2.63
CA ARG A 179 -9.44 14.02 -3.57
C ARG A 179 -10.19 13.81 -4.89
N VAL A 180 -10.67 12.60 -5.17
CA VAL A 180 -11.61 12.35 -6.28
C VAL A 180 -12.97 11.94 -5.74
N GLU A 181 -14.01 12.23 -6.52
CA GLU A 181 -15.39 11.99 -6.13
C GLU A 181 -16.13 11.24 -7.25
N THR A 182 -17.11 10.43 -6.87
CA THR A 182 -18.07 9.84 -7.80
C THR A 182 -19.45 9.84 -7.14
N PHE A 183 -20.47 10.24 -7.90
CA PHE A 183 -21.86 10.33 -7.44
C PHE A 183 -22.77 9.31 -8.14
N ASP A 184 -22.24 8.57 -9.11
CA ASP A 184 -22.99 7.70 -10.02
C ASP A 184 -22.47 6.26 -10.00
N GLY A 185 -21.80 5.87 -8.92
CA GLY A 185 -21.29 4.50 -8.74
C GLY A 185 -20.05 4.17 -9.57
N GLY A 186 -19.26 5.19 -9.94
CA GLY A 186 -18.04 5.02 -10.72
C GLY A 186 -18.22 5.11 -12.24
N ASN A 187 -19.34 5.64 -12.72
CA ASN A 187 -19.49 5.97 -14.15
C ASN A 187 -18.74 7.28 -14.49
N THR A 188 -18.69 8.22 -13.53
CA THR A 188 -17.97 9.49 -13.62
C THR A 188 -17.09 9.65 -12.40
N TRP A 189 -15.84 10.07 -12.63
CA TRP A 189 -14.88 10.41 -11.59
C TRP A 189 -14.46 11.87 -11.72
N LEU A 190 -14.71 12.66 -10.68
CA LEU A 190 -14.47 14.09 -10.67
C LEU A 190 -13.25 14.42 -9.81
N LEU A 191 -12.40 15.30 -10.32
CA LEU A 191 -11.39 16.02 -9.55
C LEU A 191 -11.71 17.51 -9.64
N ASN A 192 -12.05 18.15 -8.52
CA ASN A 192 -12.48 19.56 -8.48
C ASN A 192 -13.57 19.88 -9.53
N GLY A 193 -14.56 18.99 -9.67
CA GLY A 193 -15.65 19.11 -10.63
C GLY A 193 -15.32 18.73 -12.09
N THR A 194 -14.07 18.39 -12.41
CA THR A 194 -13.66 17.97 -13.76
C THR A 194 -13.68 16.44 -13.90
N ASP A 195 -14.38 15.92 -14.90
CA ASP A 195 -14.40 14.49 -15.23
C ASP A 195 -13.03 14.02 -15.76
N ILE A 196 -12.30 13.28 -14.92
CA ILE A 196 -10.95 12.80 -15.24
C ILE A 196 -10.97 11.76 -16.35
N SER A 197 -12.09 11.06 -16.57
CA SER A 197 -12.20 10.03 -17.60
C SER A 197 -12.23 10.61 -19.01
N LYS A 198 -12.63 11.88 -19.14
CA LYS A 198 -12.81 12.60 -20.41
C LYS A 198 -11.85 13.77 -20.62
N SER A 199 -11.00 14.08 -19.64
CA SER A 199 -10.10 15.23 -19.74
C SER A 199 -8.99 15.09 -20.79
N GLY A 200 -8.62 13.85 -21.13
CA GLY A 200 -7.46 13.57 -21.99
C GLY A 200 -6.11 13.86 -21.30
N LEU A 201 -6.12 14.20 -20.01
CA LEU A 201 -4.94 14.57 -19.23
C LEU A 201 -4.35 13.38 -18.48
N TYR A 202 -3.12 13.58 -18.02
CA TYR A 202 -2.48 12.75 -17.00
C TYR A 202 -2.72 13.36 -15.61
N TYR A 203 -2.81 12.50 -14.61
CA TYR A 203 -2.98 12.87 -13.21
C TYR A 203 -1.90 12.23 -12.36
N ASP A 204 -1.36 13.01 -11.43
CA ASP A 204 -0.26 12.57 -10.58
C ASP A 204 -0.83 11.94 -9.30
N VAL A 205 -0.56 10.64 -9.16
CA VAL A 205 -1.16 9.74 -8.17
C VAL A 205 -0.09 9.19 -7.23
N ALA A 206 -0.30 9.32 -5.92
CA ALA A 206 0.48 8.64 -4.91
C ALA A 206 -0.13 7.27 -4.58
N THR A 207 0.67 6.21 -4.64
CA THR A 207 0.22 4.86 -4.32
C THR A 207 1.41 3.98 -3.92
N THR A 208 1.26 2.65 -3.97
CA THR A 208 2.34 1.71 -3.69
C THR A 208 2.78 0.96 -4.94
N ALA A 209 4.02 0.45 -4.92
CA ALA A 209 4.52 -0.46 -5.97
C ALA A 209 3.61 -1.69 -6.18
N TYR A 210 3.05 -2.22 -5.09
CA TYR A 210 2.08 -3.32 -5.15
C TYR A 210 0.85 -2.95 -6.00
N ILE A 211 0.23 -1.80 -5.75
CA ILE A 211 -0.92 -1.35 -6.53
C ILE A 211 -0.55 -1.13 -7.99
N ARG A 212 0.62 -0.55 -8.28
CA ARG A 212 1.08 -0.42 -9.66
C ARG A 212 1.15 -1.77 -10.36
N ASP A 213 1.86 -2.72 -9.77
CA ASP A 213 2.24 -3.97 -10.41
C ASP A 213 1.05 -4.94 -10.58
N PHE A 214 0.11 -4.92 -9.63
CA PHE A 214 -1.04 -5.84 -9.59
C PHE A 214 -2.36 -5.23 -10.09
N THR A 215 -2.33 -4.02 -10.67
CA THR A 215 -3.49 -3.41 -11.32
C THR A 215 -3.18 -3.05 -12.77
N GLN A 216 -4.10 -2.34 -13.42
CA GLN A 216 -3.89 -1.82 -14.78
C GLN A 216 -2.89 -0.66 -14.82
N LEU A 217 -2.35 -0.23 -13.68
CA LEU A 217 -1.33 0.82 -13.62
C LEU A 217 0.07 0.32 -14.03
N ASN A 218 0.26 -0.97 -14.31
CA ASN A 218 1.52 -1.54 -14.79
C ASN A 218 1.80 -1.33 -16.29
N LYS A 219 1.01 -0.50 -16.98
CA LYS A 219 1.17 -0.24 -18.41
C LYS A 219 2.39 0.64 -18.67
N SER A 220 3.05 0.43 -19.81
CA SER A 220 4.26 1.15 -20.21
C SER A 220 4.07 2.67 -20.35
N TYR A 221 2.83 3.12 -20.60
CA TYR A 221 2.48 4.54 -20.70
C TYR A 221 2.11 5.17 -19.35
N VAL A 222 2.10 4.41 -18.25
CA VAL A 222 2.03 4.98 -16.90
C VAL A 222 3.44 5.34 -16.46
N ILE A 223 3.67 6.61 -16.16
CA ILE A 223 5.01 7.13 -15.87
C ILE A 223 5.25 7.03 -14.36
N THR A 224 6.36 6.42 -13.94
CA THR A 224 6.79 6.52 -12.54
C THR A 224 7.56 7.82 -12.36
N LEU A 225 6.94 8.79 -11.69
CA LEU A 225 7.57 10.08 -11.37
C LEU A 225 8.62 9.91 -10.27
N HIS A 226 8.31 9.08 -9.28
CA HIS A 226 9.20 8.83 -8.16
C HIS A 226 8.96 7.48 -7.48
N ASN A 227 10.03 6.89 -6.95
CA ASN A 227 9.98 5.73 -6.07
C ASN A 227 10.56 6.10 -4.70
N ALA A 228 9.69 6.34 -3.72
CA ALA A 228 10.13 6.80 -2.42
C ALA A 228 10.86 5.66 -1.71
N ASN A 229 12.03 5.97 -1.14
CA ASN A 229 12.71 5.05 -0.24
C ASN A 229 12.07 5.07 1.17
N VAL A 230 10.74 5.18 1.23
CA VAL A 230 9.91 5.27 2.42
C VAL A 230 8.70 4.37 2.22
N THR A 231 8.41 3.55 3.24
CA THR A 231 7.26 2.64 3.23
C THR A 231 5.98 3.39 3.60
N GLN A 232 4.82 2.88 3.20
CA GLN A 232 3.51 3.39 3.64
C GLN A 232 3.41 3.42 5.17
N THR A 233 4.00 2.45 5.87
CA THR A 233 4.04 2.36 7.34
C THR A 233 4.78 3.57 7.93
N LYS A 234 6.00 3.84 7.45
CA LYS A 234 6.79 4.98 7.90
C LYS A 234 6.17 6.31 7.50
N SER A 235 5.57 6.37 6.31
CA SER A 235 4.83 7.55 5.83
C SER A 235 3.67 7.88 6.78
N LEU A 236 2.86 6.89 7.17
CA LEU A 236 1.75 7.10 8.11
C LEU A 236 2.27 7.53 9.48
N MET A 237 3.29 6.87 10.03
CA MET A 237 3.89 7.27 11.32
C MET A 237 4.31 8.74 11.31
N GLN A 238 5.10 9.16 10.31
CA GLN A 238 5.57 10.54 10.18
C GLN A 238 4.42 11.54 10.04
N TYR A 239 3.39 11.17 9.27
CA TYR A 239 2.24 12.01 9.03
C TYR A 239 1.40 12.21 10.31
N LEU A 240 1.13 11.14 11.06
CA LEU A 240 0.35 11.22 12.29
C LEU A 240 1.07 12.05 13.37
N THR A 241 2.40 11.96 13.48
CA THR A 241 3.17 12.83 14.39
C THR A 241 3.01 14.32 14.08
N ILE A 242 2.74 14.67 12.82
CA ILE A 242 2.49 16.06 12.40
C ILE A 242 1.02 16.43 12.61
N LYS A 243 0.08 15.55 12.25
CA LYS A 243 -1.36 15.85 12.28
C LYS A 243 -1.96 15.80 13.68
N TYR A 244 -1.58 14.80 14.44
CA TYR A 244 -2.06 14.50 15.79
C TYR A 244 -0.83 14.32 16.68
N SER A 245 -0.15 15.42 17.02
CA SER A 245 1.16 15.34 17.66
C SER A 245 1.15 14.46 18.93
N PRO A 246 2.29 13.79 19.24
CA PRO A 246 2.43 13.04 20.48
C PRO A 246 2.08 13.91 21.68
N CYS A 247 1.41 13.29 22.64
CA CYS A 247 1.59 13.60 24.04
C CYS A 247 2.95 13.02 24.51
#